data_AF-A0A9W6CWX3-F1
#
_entry.id   AF-A0A9W6CWX3-F1
#
_cell.length_a   1.000
_cell.length_b   1.000
_cell.length_c   1.000
_cell.angle_alpha   90.00
_cell.angle_beta   90.00
_cell.angle_gamma   90.00
#
_symmetry.space_group_name_H-M   'P 1'
#
loop_
_entity.id
_entity.type
_entity.pdbx_description
1 polymer ?
#
loop_
_entity_poly.entity_id
_entity_poly.type
_entity_poly.pdbx_seq_one_letter_code
_entity_poly.pdbx_strand_id
1 'polypeptide(L)' 'MSTSRARRRLAALAIGVGGWLLALAFVRVSLGWSDSRPYEGTVTETRYLLFAGIAVAIALGSTIAAIIVWRSRRP' A
#
# COMPACT_ATOMS: atom_id res chain seq x y z
N MET A 1 0.16 -26.24 -15.53
CA MET A 1 0.96 -25.07 -15.08
C MET A 1 1.87 -25.56 -13.96
N SER A 2 3.21 -25.40 -14.02
CA SER A 2 4.06 -25.90 -12.93
C SER A 2 3.66 -25.22 -11.60
N THR A 3 3.43 -26.02 -10.56
CA THR A 3 2.92 -25.57 -9.25
C THR A 3 3.73 -24.40 -8.67
N SER A 4 5.04 -24.36 -8.94
CA SER A 4 5.94 -23.26 -8.59
C SER A 4 5.58 -21.91 -9.25
N ARG A 5 5.23 -21.91 -10.54
CA ARG A 5 4.82 -20.70 -11.28
C ARG A 5 3.47 -20.16 -10.81
N ALA A 6 2.52 -21.06 -10.52
CA ALA A 6 1.21 -20.68 -10.01
C ALA A 6 1.32 -20.03 -8.62
N ARG A 7 2.09 -20.64 -7.70
CA ARG A 7 2.35 -20.11 -6.36
C ARG A 7 3.00 -18.74 -6.38
N ARG A 8 3.97 -18.52 -7.28
CA ARG A 8 4.63 -17.20 -7.41
C ARG A 8 3.68 -16.11 -7.91
N ARG A 9 2.83 -16.43 -8.89
CA ARG A 9 1.82 -15.48 -9.40
C ARG A 9 0.81 -15.13 -8.31
N LEU A 10 0.36 -16.12 -7.54
CA LEU A 10 -0.51 -15.87 -6.38
C LEU A 10 0.17 -14.99 -5.33
N ALA A 11 1.44 -15.24 -5.02
CA ALA A 11 2.20 -14.39 -4.09
C ALA A 11 2.33 -12.95 -4.61
N ALA A 12 2.66 -12.75 -5.89
CA ALA A 12 2.73 -11.42 -6.49
C ALA A 12 1.38 -10.70 -6.46
N LEU A 13 0.28 -11.40 -6.77
CA LEU A 13 -1.08 -10.84 -6.66
C LEU A 13 -1.43 -10.49 -5.21
N ALA A 14 -1.12 -11.36 -4.25
CA ALA A 14 -1.36 -11.11 -2.83
C ALA A 14 -0.57 -9.90 -2.32
N ILE A 15 0.69 -9.73 -2.75
CA ILE A 15 1.52 -8.57 -2.40
C ILE A 15 0.92 -7.29 -3.00
N GLY A 16 0.57 -7.30 -4.29
CA GLY A 16 0.02 -6.13 -4.96
C GLY A 16 -1.34 -5.73 -4.37
N VAL A 17 -2.31 -6.65 -4.39
CA VAL A 17 -3.67 -6.40 -3.89
C VAL A 17 -3.63 -6.10 -2.39
N GLY A 18 -2.89 -6.89 -1.60
CA GLY A 18 -2.76 -6.68 -0.16
C GLY A 18 -2.13 -5.34 0.18
N GLY A 19 -1.13 -4.89 -0.58
CA GLY A 19 -0.52 -3.58 -0.39
C GLY A 19 -1.46 -2.42 -0.71
N TRP A 20 -2.27 -2.52 -1.77
CA TRP A 20 -3.30 -1.51 -2.06
C TRP A 20 -4.40 -1.48 -1.00
N LEU A 21 -4.86 -2.65 -0.54
CA LEU A 21 -5.82 -2.73 0.56
C LEU A 21 -5.25 -2.13 1.85
N LEU A 22 -3.97 -2.38 2.14
CA LEU A 22 -3.29 -1.79 3.29
C LEU A 22 -3.18 -0.26 3.17
N ALA A 23 -2.84 0.27 1.99
CA ALA A 23 -2.79 1.71 1.76
C ALA A 23 -4.17 2.36 1.96
N LEU A 24 -5.24 1.75 1.45
CA LEU A 24 -6.61 2.23 1.64
C LEU A 24 -7.05 2.18 3.11
N ALA A 25 -6.75 1.07 3.80
CA ALA A 25 -7.04 0.93 5.23
C ALA A 25 -6.30 1.99 6.05
N PHE A 26 -5.01 2.22 5.74
CA PHE A 26 -4.22 3.27 6.36
C PHE A 26 -4.84 4.65 6.16
N VAL A 27 -5.21 5.03 4.93
CA VAL A 27 -5.86 6.31 4.65
C VAL A 27 -7.16 6.42 5.44
N ARG A 28 -8.01 5.39 5.43
CA ARG A 28 -9.31 5.41 6.10
C ARG A 28 -9.19 5.61 7.62
N VAL A 29 -8.24 4.91 8.24
CA VAL A 29 -7.97 5.02 9.68
C VAL A 29 -7.36 6.38 10.02
N SER A 30 -6.38 6.82 9.23
CA SER A 30 -5.65 8.07 9.50
C SER A 30 -6.53 9.30 9.33
N LEU A 31 -7.41 9.32 8.32
CA LEU A 31 -8.41 10.37 8.16
C LEU A 31 -9.44 10.34 9.28
N GLY A 32 -9.98 9.17 9.64
CA GLY A 32 -10.93 9.05 10.75
C GLY A 32 -10.35 9.54 12.09
N TRP A 33 -9.08 9.27 12.35
CA TRP A 33 -8.36 9.79 13.51
C TRP A 33 -8.05 11.29 13.43
N SER A 34 -7.76 11.79 12.23
CA SER A 34 -7.54 13.21 11.99
C SER A 34 -8.82 14.02 12.23
N ASP A 35 -9.94 13.52 11.72
CA ASP A 35 -11.25 14.18 11.77
C ASP A 35 -11.84 14.19 13.18
N SER A 36 -11.39 13.30 14.07
CA SER A 36 -11.77 13.31 15.49
C SER A 36 -11.04 14.39 16.30
N ARG A 37 -10.18 15.20 15.68
CA ARG A 37 -9.40 16.26 16.33
C ARG A 37 -9.84 17.63 15.84
N PRO A 38 -9.64 18.69 16.64
CA PRO A 38 -9.86 20.06 16.16
C PRO A 38 -9.05 20.36 14.90
N TYR A 39 -9.65 21.11 13.99
CA TYR A 39 -8.96 21.55 12.77
C TYR A 39 -8.03 22.71 13.10
N GLU A 40 -6.73 22.52 12.86
CA GLU A 40 -5.65 23.46 13.21
C GLU A 40 -4.94 23.99 11.95
N GLY A 41 -5.69 24.25 10.86
CA GLY A 41 -5.15 24.86 9.64
C GLY A 41 -3.91 24.13 9.10
N THR A 42 -2.77 24.83 9.11
CA THR A 42 -1.48 24.35 8.58
C THR A 42 -1.00 23.04 9.20
N VAL A 43 -1.28 22.79 10.48
CA VAL A 43 -0.92 21.54 11.16
C VAL A 43 -1.72 20.37 10.57
N THR A 44 -2.99 20.59 10.29
CA THR A 44 -3.88 19.57 9.71
C THR A 44 -3.53 19.29 8.25
N GLU A 45 -3.24 20.34 7.48
CA GLU A 45 -2.77 20.21 6.09
C GLU A 45 -1.46 19.41 6.00
N THR A 46 -0.48 19.71 6.86
CA THR A 46 0.80 18.99 6.92
C THR A 46 0.57 17.50 7.21
N ARG A 47 -0.31 17.20 8.16
CA ARG A 47 -0.70 15.82 8.50
C ARG A 47 -1.30 15.09 7.30
N TYR A 48 -2.18 15.74 6.53
CA TYR A 48 -2.77 15.12 5.34
C TYR A 48 -1.74 14.82 4.25
N LEU A 49 -0.79 15.74 4.03
CA LEU A 49 0.30 15.50 3.08
C LEU A 49 1.18 14.32 3.51
N LEU A 50 1.48 14.20 4.81
CA LEU A 50 2.23 13.06 5.34
C LEU A 50 1.47 11.75 5.16
N PHE A 51 0.17 11.71 5.46
CA PHE A 51 -0.66 10.53 5.26
C PHE A 51 -0.74 10.13 3.78
N ALA A 52 -0.92 11.10 2.88
CA ALA A 52 -0.92 10.86 1.45
C ALA A 52 0.43 10.28 0.99
N GLY A 53 1.54 10.86 1.45
CA GLY A 53 2.89 10.38 1.13
C GLY A 53 3.14 8.94 1.59
N ILE A 54 2.74 8.60 2.82
CA ILE A 54 2.86 7.23 3.36
C ILE A 54 1.99 6.26 2.54
N ALA A 55 0.74 6.62 2.24
CA ALA A 55 -0.16 5.77 1.46
C ALA A 55 0.40 5.50 0.05
N VAL A 56 0.95 6.52 -0.61
CA VAL A 56 1.61 6.39 -1.91
C VAL A 56 2.83 5.48 -1.82
N ALA A 57 3.66 5.64 -0.78
CA ALA A 57 4.83 4.78 -0.58
C ALA A 57 4.44 3.31 -0.40
N ILE A 58 3.37 3.01 0.34
CA ILE A 58 2.84 1.65 0.51
C ILE A 58 2.32 1.10 -0.84
N ALA A 59 1.52 1.88 -1.57
CA ALA A 59 0.94 1.45 -2.84
C ALA A 59 2.00 1.21 -3.92
N LEU A 60 2.96 2.14 -4.07
CA LEU A 60 4.06 2.01 -5.03
C LEU A 60 5.03 0.90 -4.61
N GLY A 61 5.42 0.84 -3.34
CA GLY A 61 6.33 -0.18 -2.83
C GLY A 61 5.78 -1.58 -3.02
N SER A 62 4.49 -1.79 -2.72
CA SER A 62 3.82 -3.08 -2.94
C SER A 62 3.66 -3.42 -4.42
N THR A 63 3.36 -2.44 -5.27
CA THR A 63 3.30 -2.64 -6.73
C THR A 63 4.66 -3.04 -7.30
N ILE A 64 5.73 -2.35 -6.92
CA ILE A 64 7.11 -2.67 -7.34
C ILE A 64 7.49 -4.06 -6.85
N ALA A 65 7.23 -4.39 -5.58
CA ALA A 65 7.49 -5.71 -5.03
C ALA A 65 6.72 -6.81 -5.77
N ALA A 66 5.43 -6.60 -6.06
CA ALA A 66 4.62 -7.53 -6.82
C ALA A 66 5.18 -7.76 -8.23
N ILE A 67 5.61 -6.70 -8.93
CA ILE A 67 6.23 -6.80 -10.26
C ILE A 67 7.55 -7.57 -10.19
N ILE A 68 8.40 -7.29 -9.20
CA ILE A 68 9.67 -8.00 -8.99
C ILE A 68 9.40 -9.49 -8.78
N VAL A 69 8.46 -9.85 -7.91
CA VAL A 69 8.10 -11.25 -7.63
C VAL A 69 7.49 -11.91 -8.87
N TRP A 70 6.64 -11.21 -9.61
CA TRP A 70 6.04 -11.73 -10.85
C TRP A 70 7.11 -12.05 -11.91
N ARG A 71 8.06 -11.13 -12.10
CA ARG A 71 9.13 -11.22 -13.11
C ARG A 71 10.33 -12.06 -12.67
N SER A 72 10.49 -12.34 -11.37
CA SER A 72 11.60 -13.13 -10.85
C SER A 72 11.65 -14.51 -11.53
N ARG A 73 12.79 -14.82 -12.13
CA ARG A 73 13.05 -16.09 -12.82
C ARG A 73 13.73 -17.12 -11.92
N ARG A 74 13.96 -16.81 -10.64
CA ARG A 74 14.65 -17.76 -9.75
C ARG A 74 13.76 -19.00 -9.52
N PRO A 75 14.33 -20.22 -9.66
CA PRO A 75 13.62 -21.49 -9.54
C PRO A 75 13.06 -21.71 -8.14
#